data_AF-A0AAE2CH57-F1
#
_entry.id   AF-A0AAE2CH57-F1
#
_cell.length_a   1.000
_cell.length_b   1.000
_cell.length_c   1.000
_cell.angle_alpha   90.00
_cell.angle_beta   90.00
_cell.angle_gamma   90.00
#
_symmetry.space_group_name_H-M   'P 1'
#
loop_
_entity.id
_entity.type
_entity.pdbx_description
1 polymer ?
#
loop_
_entity_poly.entity_id
_entity_poly.type
_entity_poly.pdbx_seq_one_letter_code
_entity_poly.pdbx_strand_id
1 'polypeptide(L)'
;MHSPYYARDIVNACFNWSFKYIVFKRRLERLRLRHTGFRTILDSAAFAWDREINIVHASDDAWNELAMVNEFANAYRLQGEPNWKELTAIFARGRPDEGPHSYLALSSHEGEASQKRKCKCRRWQQRSMVSD
;
A
#
# COMPACT_ATOMS: atom_id res chain seq x y z
N MET A 1 14.05 31.73 -6.75
CA MET A 1 14.24 30.29 -6.44
C MET A 1 12.87 29.66 -6.35
N HIS A 2 12.48 28.84 -7.35
CA HIS A 2 11.19 28.16 -7.29
C HIS A 2 11.26 27.05 -6.24
N SER A 3 10.37 27.14 -5.26
CA SER A 3 10.23 26.19 -4.17
C SER A 3 10.09 24.77 -4.74
N PRO A 4 10.83 23.74 -4.25
CA PRO A 4 10.74 22.35 -4.73
C PRO A 4 9.31 21.78 -4.73
N TYR A 5 8.44 22.36 -3.89
CA TYR A 5 7.03 22.04 -3.80
C TYR A 5 6.22 22.40 -5.07
N TYR A 6 6.68 23.38 -5.86
CA TYR A 6 6.00 23.80 -7.10
C TYR A 6 5.98 22.71 -8.17
N ALA A 7 7.07 21.94 -8.30
CA ALA A 7 7.16 20.86 -9.28
C ALA A 7 6.25 19.68 -8.91
N ARG A 8 6.18 19.34 -7.61
CA ARG A 8 5.32 18.27 -7.09
C ARG A 8 3.84 18.55 -7.37
N ASP A 9 3.41 19.78 -7.08
CA ASP A 9 1.99 20.15 -7.18
C ASP A 9 1.53 20.20 -8.65
N ILE A 10 2.40 20.62 -9.58
CA ILE A 10 2.13 20.55 -11.02
C ILE A 10 2.01 19.10 -11.49
N VAL A 11 2.94 18.22 -11.11
CA VAL A 11 2.89 16.80 -11.50
C VAL A 11 1.62 16.14 -10.94
N ASN A 12 1.27 16.40 -9.68
CA ASN A 12 0.04 15.88 -9.08
C ASN A 12 -1.22 16.38 -9.80
N ALA A 13 -1.28 17.65 -10.18
CA ALA A 13 -2.41 18.24 -10.90
C ALA A 13 -2.48 17.77 -12.36
N CYS A 14 -1.34 17.59 -13.05
CA CYS A 14 -1.27 17.18 -14.44
C CYS A 14 -1.64 15.71 -14.64
N PHE A 15 -1.22 14.84 -13.71
CA PHE A 15 -1.37 13.39 -13.88
C PHE A 15 -2.45 12.76 -12.99
N ASN A 16 -3.10 13.57 -12.13
CA ASN A 16 -4.03 13.11 -11.10
C ASN A 16 -3.46 11.94 -10.25
N TRP A 17 -2.13 11.90 -10.14
CA TRP A 17 -1.40 10.79 -9.54
C TRP A 17 -1.57 10.75 -8.03
N SER A 18 -1.85 11.86 -7.37
CA SER A 18 -2.06 11.90 -5.91
C SER A 18 -3.22 10.97 -5.49
N PHE A 19 -4.35 10.97 -6.23
CA PHE A 19 -5.47 10.08 -5.94
C PHE A 19 -5.12 8.61 -6.22
N LYS A 20 -4.43 8.31 -7.33
CA LYS A 20 -4.02 6.93 -7.67
C LYS A 20 -2.96 6.37 -6.72
N TYR A 21 -1.98 7.19 -6.34
CA TYR A 21 -0.91 6.80 -5.42
C TYR A 21 -1.44 6.60 -4.01
N ILE A 22 -2.28 7.50 -3.48
CA ILE A 22 -2.87 7.32 -2.14
C ILE A 22 -3.72 6.04 -2.10
N VAL A 23 -4.50 5.76 -3.13
CA VAL A 23 -5.27 4.51 -3.23
C VAL A 23 -4.36 3.28 -3.30
N PHE A 24 -3.30 3.34 -4.11
CA PHE A 24 -2.31 2.27 -4.20
C PHE A 24 -1.62 2.03 -2.85
N LYS A 25 -1.16 3.10 -2.18
CA LYS A 25 -0.57 3.07 -0.84
C LYS A 25 -1.53 2.42 0.16
N ARG A 26 -2.78 2.87 0.23
CA ARG A 26 -3.82 2.28 1.10
C ARG A 26 -4.06 0.79 0.80
N ARG A 27 -3.99 0.39 -0.47
CA ARG A 27 -4.11 -1.02 -0.86
C ARG A 27 -2.89 -1.82 -0.40
N LEU A 28 -1.70 -1.28 -0.57
CA LEU A 28 -0.44 -1.91 -0.16
C LEU A 28 -0.37 -2.08 1.36
N GLU A 29 -0.76 -1.06 2.13
CA GLU A 29 -0.83 -1.15 3.60
C GLU A 29 -1.78 -2.27 4.06
N ARG A 30 -2.96 -2.38 3.44
CA ARG A 30 -3.88 -3.50 3.75
C ARG A 30 -3.30 -4.87 3.40
N LEU A 31 -2.58 -4.99 2.28
CA LEU A 31 -1.90 -6.24 1.93
C LEU A 31 -0.78 -6.56 2.92
N ARG A 32 -0.08 -5.53 3.41
CA ARG A 32 0.97 -5.68 4.42
C ARG A 32 0.39 -6.17 5.75
N LEU A 33 -0.72 -5.58 6.22
CA LEU A 33 -1.44 -6.03 7.42
C LEU A 33 -1.84 -7.50 7.32
N ARG A 34 -2.35 -7.93 6.16
CA ARG A 34 -2.67 -9.34 5.93
C ARG A 34 -1.42 -10.23 6.01
N HIS A 35 -0.34 -9.83 5.36
CA HIS A 35 0.90 -10.60 5.38
C HIS A 35 1.47 -10.71 6.81
N THR A 36 1.57 -9.60 7.55
CA THR A 36 2.09 -9.62 8.92
C THR A 36 1.16 -10.39 9.85
N GLY A 37 -0.15 -10.23 9.70
CA GLY A 37 -1.14 -10.90 10.51
C GLY A 37 -1.18 -12.41 10.31
N PHE A 38 -1.02 -12.89 9.08
CA PHE A 38 -0.88 -14.31 8.84
C PHE A 38 0.49 -14.82 9.26
N ARG A 39 1.55 -14.01 9.11
CA ARG A 39 2.89 -14.37 9.60
C ARG A 39 2.93 -14.61 11.11
N THR A 40 2.23 -13.79 11.91
CA THR A 40 2.14 -13.99 13.36
C THR A 40 1.45 -15.30 13.74
N ILE A 41 0.51 -15.78 12.92
CA ILE A 41 -0.09 -17.11 13.09
C ILE A 41 0.98 -18.18 12.86
N LEU A 42 1.71 -18.09 11.74
CA LEU A 42 2.71 -19.09 11.38
C LEU A 42 3.91 -19.14 12.34
N ASP A 43 4.28 -17.99 12.91
CA ASP A 43 5.38 -17.89 13.88
C ASP A 43 4.96 -18.33 15.30
N SER A 44 3.65 -18.46 15.57
CA SER A 44 3.12 -18.87 16.86
C SER A 44 2.97 -20.39 16.97
N ALA A 45 3.47 -20.97 18.07
CA ALA A 45 3.34 -22.41 18.36
C ALA A 45 1.89 -22.84 18.65
N ALA A 46 0.97 -21.90 18.90
CA ALA A 46 -0.44 -22.18 19.18
C ALA A 46 -1.24 -22.50 17.91
N PHE A 47 -0.67 -22.27 16.72
CA PHE A 47 -1.34 -22.48 15.45
C PHE A 47 -0.57 -23.51 14.60
N ALA A 48 -1.31 -24.44 14.01
CA ALA A 48 -0.80 -25.39 13.02
C ALA A 48 -1.42 -25.07 11.67
N TRP A 49 -0.59 -24.71 10.68
CA TRP A 49 -1.06 -24.41 9.33
C TRP A 49 -0.89 -25.61 8.41
N ASP A 50 -2.01 -26.09 7.87
CA ASP A 50 -2.03 -27.10 6.81
C ASP A 50 -1.95 -26.41 5.44
N ARG A 51 -0.83 -26.66 4.75
CA ARG A 51 -0.53 -26.05 3.45
C ARG A 51 -1.27 -26.67 2.27
N GLU A 52 -1.75 -27.91 2.42
CA GLU A 52 -2.43 -28.62 1.32
C GLU A 52 -3.85 -28.10 1.15
N ILE A 53 -4.54 -27.90 2.27
CA ILE A 53 -5.92 -27.38 2.32
C ILE A 53 -5.98 -25.87 2.60
N ASN A 54 -4.84 -25.25 2.93
CA ASN A 54 -4.71 -23.85 3.32
C ASN A 54 -5.57 -23.47 4.55
N ILE A 55 -5.65 -24.35 5.54
CA ILE A 55 -6.44 -24.13 6.76
C ILE A 55 -5.52 -24.03 7.96
N VAL A 56 -5.85 -23.12 8.88
CA VAL A 56 -5.14 -22.96 10.14
C VAL A 56 -5.94 -23.64 11.25
N HIS A 57 -5.31 -24.58 11.95
CA HIS A 57 -5.85 -25.28 13.10
C HIS A 57 -5.30 -24.66 14.39
N ALA A 58 -6.18 -24.28 15.29
CA ALA A 58 -5.85 -23.77 16.62
C ALA A 58 -7.06 -23.89 17.55
N SER A 59 -6.86 -23.69 18.85
CA SER A 59 -7.95 -23.61 19.82
C SER A 59 -8.80 -22.36 19.64
N ASP A 60 -10.05 -22.39 20.11
CA ASP A 60 -10.93 -21.22 20.10
C ASP A 60 -10.33 -20.05 20.90
N ASP A 61 -9.63 -20.34 21.99
CA ASP A 61 -8.96 -19.32 22.80
C ASP A 61 -7.86 -18.60 22.02
N ALA A 62 -7.03 -19.35 21.28
CA ALA A 62 -5.99 -18.76 20.43
C ALA A 62 -6.59 -17.87 19.33
N TRP A 63 -7.72 -18.28 18.74
CA TRP A 63 -8.45 -17.45 17.77
C TRP A 63 -9.03 -16.19 18.41
N ASN A 64 -9.56 -16.26 19.63
CA ASN A 64 -10.10 -15.11 20.35
C ASN A 64 -9.01 -14.09 20.67
N GLU A 65 -7.85 -14.54 21.16
CA GLU A 65 -6.69 -13.68 21.41
C GLU A 65 -6.21 -13.00 20.12
N LEU A 66 -6.13 -13.75 19.01
CA LEU A 66 -5.74 -13.18 17.73
C LEU A 66 -6.78 -12.16 17.21
N ALA A 67 -8.08 -12.43 17.41
CA ALA A 67 -9.16 -11.54 16.99
C ALA A 67 -9.14 -10.19 17.72
N MET A 68 -8.55 -10.12 18.92
CA MET A 68 -8.35 -8.85 19.62
C MET A 68 -7.30 -7.95 18.97
N VAL A 69 -6.32 -8.53 18.27
CA VAL A 69 -5.16 -7.81 17.70
C VAL A 69 -5.26 -7.66 16.18
N ASN A 70 -5.94 -8.59 15.51
CA ASN A 70 -5.95 -8.70 14.05
C ASN A 70 -7.38 -8.77 13.50
N GLU A 71 -7.73 -7.76 12.69
CA GLU A 71 -9.04 -7.66 12.02
C GLU A 71 -9.33 -8.81 11.05
N PHE A 72 -8.31 -9.53 10.58
CA PHE A 72 -8.45 -10.65 9.63
C PHE A 72 -8.54 -12.02 10.30
N ALA A 73 -8.52 -12.10 11.64
CA ALA A 73 -8.49 -13.39 12.37
C ALA A 73 -9.61 -14.34 11.92
N ASN A 74 -10.84 -13.84 11.83
CA ASN A 74 -11.99 -14.64 11.39
C ASN A 74 -11.86 -15.14 9.94
N ALA A 75 -11.27 -14.33 9.06
CA ALA A 75 -11.05 -14.74 7.67
C ALA A 75 -10.04 -15.88 7.59
N TYR A 76 -8.94 -15.79 8.36
CA TYR A 76 -7.93 -16.85 8.43
C TYR A 76 -8.47 -18.15 9.02
N ARG A 77 -9.35 -18.05 10.01
CA ARG A 77 -10.01 -19.22 10.60
C ARG A 77 -10.85 -19.98 9.58
N LEU A 78 -11.53 -19.28 8.68
CA LEU A 78 -12.43 -19.91 7.71
C LEU A 78 -11.69 -20.52 6.51
N GLN A 79 -10.67 -19.83 5.98
CA GLN A 79 -10.08 -20.19 4.68
C GLN A 79 -8.55 -20.02 4.61
N GLY A 80 -7.90 -19.65 5.72
CA GLY A 80 -6.49 -19.26 5.72
C GLY A 80 -6.22 -18.02 4.87
N GLU A 81 -4.97 -17.85 4.44
CA GLU A 81 -4.55 -16.74 3.57
C GLU A 81 -4.37 -17.25 2.13
N PRO A 82 -5.34 -17.03 1.23
CA PRO A 82 -5.34 -17.63 -0.12
C PRO A 82 -4.20 -17.11 -1.00
N ASN A 83 -3.66 -15.92 -0.70
CA ASN A 83 -2.57 -15.31 -1.48
C ASN A 83 -1.24 -15.33 -0.72
N TRP A 84 -1.05 -16.30 0.18
CA TRP A 84 0.13 -16.32 1.04
C TRP A 84 1.45 -16.35 0.26
N LYS A 85 1.52 -17.10 -0.84
CA LYS A 85 2.73 -17.19 -1.69
C LYS A 85 3.06 -15.85 -2.34
N GLU A 86 2.06 -15.17 -2.89
CA GLU A 86 2.22 -13.88 -3.54
C GLU A 86 2.56 -12.78 -2.53
N LEU A 87 1.87 -12.77 -1.39
CA LEU A 87 2.16 -11.85 -0.29
C LEU A 87 3.59 -12.04 0.23
N THR A 88 4.01 -13.30 0.40
CA THR A 88 5.40 -13.63 0.75
C THR A 88 6.35 -13.14 -0.35
N ALA A 89 6.07 -13.36 -1.63
CA ALA A 89 6.95 -12.87 -2.70
C ALA A 89 7.10 -11.34 -2.70
N ILE A 90 6.03 -10.60 -2.38
CA ILE A 90 6.03 -9.14 -2.30
C ILE A 90 6.76 -8.63 -1.05
N PHE A 91 6.55 -9.28 0.10
CA PHE A 91 6.99 -8.75 1.41
C PHE A 91 8.13 -9.53 2.09
N ALA A 92 8.55 -10.70 1.58
CA ALA A 92 9.61 -11.52 2.18
C ALA A 92 11.02 -10.98 1.93
N ARG A 93 11.20 -10.06 0.98
CA ARG A 93 12.46 -9.36 0.77
C ARG A 93 12.57 -8.16 1.71
N GLY A 94 13.21 -8.37 2.86
CA GLY A 94 13.97 -7.32 3.50
C GLY A 94 15.26 -7.13 2.70
N ARG A 95 15.38 -6.06 1.91
CA ARG A 95 16.73 -5.56 1.63
C ARG A 95 17.25 -5.01 2.97
N PRO A 96 18.38 -5.51 3.49
CA PRO A 96 18.90 -5.09 4.79
C PRO A 96 19.42 -3.64 4.80
N ASP A 97 19.46 -2.94 3.66
CA ASP A 97 19.83 -1.52 3.57
C ASP A 97 18.64 -0.55 3.63
N GLU A 98 17.43 -1.08 3.66
CA GLU A 98 16.21 -0.31 3.54
C GLU A 98 15.42 -0.53 4.83
N GLY A 99 15.65 0.38 5.79
CA GLY A 99 14.91 0.41 7.05
C GLY A 99 13.39 0.39 6.85
N PRO A 100 12.59 0.33 7.92
CA PRO A 100 11.13 0.12 7.89
C PRO A 100 10.29 1.08 7.00
N HIS A 101 10.92 2.04 6.34
CA HIS A 101 10.39 3.13 5.53
C HIS A 101 10.73 3.11 4.03
N SER A 102 11.38 2.09 3.47
CA SER A 102 11.77 2.15 2.04
C SER A 102 10.60 2.33 1.05
N TYR A 103 9.45 1.67 1.26
CA TYR A 103 8.28 1.89 0.41
C TYR A 103 7.50 3.19 0.73
N LEU A 104 7.80 3.84 1.86
CA LEU A 104 7.08 5.02 2.36
C LEU A 104 7.84 6.34 2.18
N ALA A 105 9.11 6.29 1.74
CA ALA A 105 9.95 7.47 1.56
C ALA A 105 9.50 8.43 0.43
N LEU A 106 8.46 8.07 -0.35
CA LEU A 106 7.87 9.00 -1.32
C LEU A 106 6.84 9.98 -0.73
N SER A 107 6.58 9.97 0.57
CA SER A 107 5.47 10.77 1.12
C SER A 107 5.65 11.12 2.59
N SER A 108 6.43 12.16 2.90
CA SER A 108 6.35 12.83 4.20
C SER A 108 6.76 14.29 4.09
N HIS A 109 5.78 15.12 3.70
CA HIS A 109 5.48 16.33 4.46
C HIS A 109 4.06 16.77 4.07
N GLU A 110 3.10 16.38 4.91
CA GLU A 110 1.79 17.00 4.97
C GLU A 110 1.98 18.40 5.55
N GLY A 111 1.41 19.41 4.89
CA GLY A 111 1.47 20.80 5.26
C GLY A 111 0.32 21.51 4.57
N GLU A 112 -0.61 21.97 5.39
CA GLU A 112 -1.99 22.34 5.10
C GLU A 112 -2.23 23.51 4.12
N ALA A 113 -3.50 23.57 3.71
CA ALA A 113 -4.31 24.75 3.38
C ALA A 113 -4.20 25.41 1.98
N SER A 114 -5.36 25.37 1.31
CA SER A 114 -5.99 26.42 0.48
C SER A 114 -5.20 27.09 -0.65
N GLN A 115 -5.68 26.90 -1.88
CA GLN A 115 -6.56 27.88 -2.55
C GLN A 115 -6.97 27.29 -3.90
N LYS A 116 -8.28 27.10 -4.16
CA LYS A 116 -8.79 26.72 -5.49
C LYS A 116 -8.45 27.84 -6.48
N ARG A 117 -7.39 27.69 -7.27
CA ARG A 117 -7.15 28.52 -8.46
C ARG A 117 -7.34 27.68 -9.71
N LYS A 118 -8.33 28.07 -10.52
CA LYS A 118 -8.64 27.47 -11.83
C LYS A 118 -7.36 27.42 -12.69
N CYS A 119 -6.88 26.21 -12.99
CA CYS A 119 -5.82 26.00 -13.95
C CYS A 119 -6.35 26.29 -15.36
N LYS A 120 -5.84 27.35 -15.98
CA LYS A 120 -6.15 27.71 -17.37
C LYS A 120 -5.23 26.88 -18.27
N CYS A 121 -5.70 25.71 -18.72
CA CYS A 121 -4.97 24.87 -19.66
C CYS A 121 -4.88 25.63 -21.01
N ARG A 122 -3.70 26.15 -21.34
CA ARG A 122 -3.46 26.83 -22.61
C ARG A 122 -3.39 25.78 -23.72
N ARG A 123 -4.42 25.83 -24.56
CA ARG A 123 -4.50 25.41 -25.96
C ARG A 123 -3.10 25.26 -26.61
N TRP A 124 -2.83 24.04 -27.07
CA TRP A 124 -1.73 23.70 -27.96
C TRP A 124 -1.65 24.71 -29.12
N GLN A 125 -0.56 25.46 -29.18
CA GLN A 125 -0.12 26.16 -30.39
C GLN A 125 1.37 25.89 -30.54
N GLN A 126 1.74 25.20 -31.63
CA GLN A 126 2.52 25.80 -32.72
C GLN A 126 2.96 24.75 -33.74
N ARG A 127 2.62 24.98 -35.02
CA ARG A 127 3.54 24.99 -36.19
C ARG A 127 2.74 25.51 -37.40
N SER A 128 2.89 26.75 -37.84
CA SER A 128 3.97 27.37 -38.66
C SER A 128 3.94 26.95 -40.14
N MET A 129 3.59 27.95 -40.97
CA MET A 129 4.12 28.27 -42.31
C MET A 129 4.44 27.14 -43.30
N VAL A 130 3.69 27.12 -44.41
CA VAL A 130 4.23 26.86 -45.76
C VAL A 130 3.56 27.85 -46.72
N SER A 131 4.38 28.58 -47.48
CA SER A 131 4.00 29.47 -48.59
C SER A 131 3.65 28.66 -49.84
N ASP A 132 2.59 29.05 -50.55
CA ASP A 132 2.61 29.66 -51.90
C ASP A 132 1.19 30.15 -52.24
#